data_AF-A0A2A3T4Z5-F1
#
_entry.id   AF-A0A2A3T4Z5-F1
#
_cell.length_a   1.000
_cell.length_b   1.000
_cell.length_c   1.000
_cell.angle_alpha   90.00
_cell.angle_beta   90.00
_cell.angle_gamma   90.00
#
_symmetry.space_group_name_H-M   'P 1'
#
loop_
_entity.id
_entity.type
_entity.pdbx_description
1 polymer ?
#
loop_
_entity_poly.entity_id
_entity_poly.type
_entity_poly.pdbx_seq_one_letter_code
_entity_poly.pdbx_strand_id
1 'polypeptide(L)' 'MSEQETEIGEVMTYYANIGVAAIDLTGSVKVGDTIIFRGFTTDMEHKVDSMQIEHESVQEAKAGDQIGIKI' A
#
# COMPACT_ATOMS: atom_id res chain seq x y z
N MET A 1 12.43 21.59 -6.80
CA MET A 1 13.02 20.23 -6.90
C MET A 1 11.86 19.29 -6.69
N SER A 2 11.51 18.54 -7.72
CA SER A 2 10.27 17.76 -7.77
C SER A 2 10.41 16.55 -6.88
N GLU A 3 9.75 16.54 -5.73
CA GLU A 3 9.47 15.32 -4.99
C GLU A 3 8.52 14.50 -5.89
N GLN A 4 9.09 13.62 -6.70
CA GLN A 4 8.33 12.71 -7.55
C GLN A 4 7.75 11.62 -6.65
N GLU A 5 6.70 11.96 -5.92
CA GLU A 5 5.78 10.98 -5.36
C GLU A 5 5.21 10.22 -6.56
N THR A 6 5.66 8.99 -6.75
CA THR A 6 5.11 8.12 -7.78
C THR A 6 3.88 7.50 -7.18
N GLU A 7 2.73 7.76 -7.78
CA GLU A 7 1.51 7.03 -7.45
C GLU A 7 1.74 5.55 -7.80
N ILE A 8 1.91 4.73 -6.75
CA ILE A 8 2.17 3.29 -6.89
C ILE A 8 0.89 2.45 -6.77
N GLY A 9 -0.26 3.08 -6.45
CA GLY A 9 -1.54 2.40 -6.31
C GLY A 9 -2.62 3.26 -5.64
N GLU A 10 -3.83 2.72 -5.58
CA GLU A 10 -5.00 3.34 -4.97
C GLU A 10 -5.62 2.42 -3.90
N VAL A 11 -6.06 3.00 -2.78
CA VAL A 11 -6.73 2.24 -1.71
C VAL A 11 -8.16 1.94 -2.13
N MET A 12 -8.44 0.67 -2.45
CA MET A 12 -9.77 0.20 -2.85
C MET A 12 -10.72 0.07 -1.65
N THR A 13 -10.24 -0.52 -0.55
CA THR A 13 -11.07 -0.78 0.63
C THR A 13 -10.22 -0.85 1.87
N TYR A 14 -10.68 -0.22 2.95
CA TYR A 14 -10.07 -0.31 4.26
C TYR A 14 -10.95 -1.08 5.24
N TYR A 15 -10.45 -2.20 5.74
CA TYR A 15 -11.08 -3.05 6.74
C TYR A 15 -10.70 -2.57 8.15
N ALA A 16 -11.37 -1.53 8.63
CA ALA A 16 -11.14 -0.94 9.95
C ALA A 16 -11.24 -1.95 11.12
N ASN A 17 -12.02 -3.03 10.97
CA ASN A 17 -12.16 -4.08 11.99
C ASN A 17 -10.87 -4.84 12.27
N ILE A 18 -10.00 -4.99 11.27
CA ILE A 18 -8.74 -5.74 11.37
C ILE A 18 -7.50 -4.87 11.06
N GLY A 19 -7.71 -3.60 10.71
CA GLY A 19 -6.66 -2.64 10.36
C GLY A 19 -5.98 -2.98 9.04
N VAL A 20 -6.69 -3.56 8.07
CA VAL A 20 -6.09 -3.97 6.77
C VAL A 20 -6.59 -3.05 5.66
N ALA A 21 -5.69 -2.45 4.91
CA ALA A 21 -5.99 -1.75 3.66
C ALA A 21 -5.73 -2.66 2.47
N ALA A 22 -6.75 -2.83 1.63
CA ALA A 22 -6.63 -3.39 0.29
C ALA A 22 -6.26 -2.27 -0.68
N ILE A 23 -5.11 -2.41 -1.33
CA ILE A 23 -4.54 -1.43 -2.25
C ILE A 23 -4.36 -2.14 -3.59
N ASP A 24 -4.87 -1.52 -4.66
CA ASP A 24 -4.60 -1.97 -6.02
C ASP A 24 -3.36 -1.24 -6.53
N LEU A 25 -2.31 -1.98 -6.84
CA LEU A 25 -1.04 -1.40 -7.24
C LEU A 25 -1.02 -1.08 -8.72
N THR A 26 -0.65 0.14 -9.06
CA THR A 26 -0.34 0.56 -10.44
C THR A 26 1.17 0.59 -10.69
N GLY A 27 1.97 0.45 -9.65
CA GLY A 27 3.43 0.37 -9.68
C GLY A 27 3.97 -0.84 -8.90
N SER A 28 5.28 -0.90 -8.71
CA SER A 28 5.90 -1.92 -7.86
C SER A 28 6.26 -1.37 -6.48
N VAL A 29 6.08 -2.19 -5.44
CA VAL A 29 6.39 -1.85 -4.05
C VAL A 29 6.99 -3.05 -3.34
N LYS A 30 7.86 -2.81 -2.37
CA LYS A 30 8.50 -3.86 -1.56
C LYS A 30 8.28 -3.65 -0.08
N VAL A 31 8.36 -4.75 0.66
CA VAL A 31 8.43 -4.71 2.13
C VAL A 31 9.69 -3.94 2.54
N GLY A 32 9.51 -2.95 3.40
CA GLY A 32 10.53 -2.00 3.83
C GLY A 32 10.42 -0.63 3.18
N ASP A 33 9.67 -0.48 2.09
CA ASP A 33 9.41 0.81 1.46
C ASP A 33 8.49 1.67 2.33
N THR A 34 8.63 2.99 2.23
CA THR A 34 7.72 3.95 2.85
C THR A 34 6.70 4.41 1.83
N ILE A 35 5.42 4.24 2.16
CA ILE A 35 4.29 4.67 1.35
C ILE A 35 3.57 5.82 2.04
N ILE A 36 3.03 6.74 1.27
CA ILE A 36 2.30 7.90 1.78
C ILE A 36 0.84 7.72 1.38
N PHE A 37 -0.01 7.53 2.38
CA PHE A 37 -1.45 7.53 2.18
C PHE A 37 -1.92 8.98 2.16
N ARG A 38 -2.34 9.46 0.99
CA ARG A 38 -3.05 10.73 0.85
C ARG A 38 -4.54 10.48 0.73
N GLY A 39 -5.26 10.74 1.80
CA GLY A 39 -6.71 10.64 1.85
C GLY A 39 -7.35 12.02 1.97
N PHE A 40 -8.65 12.09 1.72
CA PHE A 40 -9.41 13.34 1.83
C PHE A 40 -9.40 13.93 3.26
N THR A 41 -9.23 13.08 4.27
CA THR A 41 -9.29 13.43 5.69
C THR A 41 -7.96 13.27 6.42
N THR A 42 -7.01 12.54 5.84
CA THR A 42 -5.78 12.15 6.54
C THR A 42 -4.67 11.85 5.55
N ASP A 43 -3.54 12.53 5.75
CA ASP A 43 -2.27 12.23 5.12
C ASP A 43 -1.39 11.54 6.16
N MET A 44 -0.94 10.32 5.87
CA MET A 44 -0.06 9.57 6.77
C MET A 44 1.03 8.83 6.00
N GLU A 45 2.25 8.89 6.52
CA GLU A 45 3.35 8.07 6.04
C GLU A 45 3.36 6.75 6.81
N HIS A 46 3.43 5.64 6.09
CA HIS A 46 3.47 4.32 6.66
C HIS A 46 4.61 3.53 6.05
N LYS A 47 5.33 2.78 6.88
CA LYS A 47 6.36 1.85 6.39
C LYS A 47 5.72 0.49 6.17
N VAL A 48 5.98 -0.12 5.03
CA VAL A 48 5.49 -1.47 4.72
C VAL A 48 6.27 -2.48 5.56
N ASP A 49 5.75 -2.86 6.72
CA ASP A 49 6.34 -3.91 7.55
C ASP A 49 6.02 -5.32 7.04
N SER A 50 4.83 -5.49 6.46
CA SER A 50 4.38 -6.78 5.90
C SER A 50 3.31 -6.56 4.84
N MET A 51 3.30 -7.40 3.81
CA MET A 51 2.35 -7.34 2.71
C MET A 51 1.85 -8.73 2.36
N GLN A 52 0.58 -8.83 1.99
CA GLN A 52 -0.04 -10.09 1.56
C GLN A 52 -0.78 -9.93 0.24
N ILE A 53 -0.65 -10.90 -0.67
CA ILE A 53 -1.41 -11.00 -1.92
C ILE A 53 -2.15 -12.34 -1.86
N GLU A 54 -3.48 -12.34 -2.04
CA GLU A 54 -4.29 -13.57 -2.04
C GLU A 54 -4.05 -14.52 -0.85
N HIS A 55 -3.81 -13.96 0.35
CA HIS A 55 -3.42 -14.65 1.60
C HIS A 55 -1.99 -15.22 1.65
N GLU A 56 -1.18 -14.99 0.64
CA GLU A 56 0.25 -15.32 0.65
C GLU A 56 1.07 -14.10 1.08
N SER A 57 2.04 -14.31 1.97
CA SER A 57 2.96 -13.24 2.37
C SER A 57 4.01 -13.03 1.30
N VAL A 58 4.11 -11.81 0.79
CA VAL A 58 5.01 -11.45 -0.31
C VAL A 58 5.98 -10.36 0.13
N GLN A 59 7.17 -10.35 -0.46
CA GLN A 59 8.18 -9.30 -0.22
C GLN A 59 8.15 -8.20 -1.27
N GLU A 60 7.67 -8.51 -2.48
CA GLU A 60 7.46 -7.55 -3.54
C GLU A 60 6.09 -7.76 -4.16
N ALA A 61 5.51 -6.66 -4.63
CA ALA A 61 4.30 -6.64 -5.42
C ALA A 61 4.51 -5.72 -6.63
N LYS A 62 3.81 -6.01 -7.71
CA LYS A 62 3.94 -5.32 -9.00
C LYS A 62 2.62 -4.68 -9.40
N ALA A 63 2.69 -3.87 -10.46
CA ALA A 63 1.51 -3.26 -11.05
C ALA A 63 0.51 -4.33 -11.49
N GLY A 64 -0.74 -4.20 -11.07
CA GLY A 64 -1.84 -5.13 -11.30
C GLY A 64 -2.07 -6.13 -10.16
N ASP A 65 -1.22 -6.14 -9.13
CA ASP A 65 -1.44 -6.98 -7.95
C ASP A 65 -2.23 -6.21 -6.88
N GLN A 66 -3.20 -6.90 -6.28
CA GLN A 66 -3.94 -6.39 -5.14
C GLN A 66 -3.30 -6.85 -3.83
N ILE A 67 -2.81 -5.89 -3.05
CA ILE A 67 -2.11 -6.16 -1.80
C ILE A 67 -2.96 -5.78 -0.59
N GLY A 68 -2.86 -6.58 0.46
CA GLY A 68 -3.32 -6.27 1.80
C GLY A 68 -2.14 -5.86 2.67
N ILE A 69 -2.18 -4.64 3.20
CA ILE A 69 -1.21 -4.16 4.20
C ILE A 69 -1.96 -3.88 5.49
N LYS A 70 -1.38 -4.27 6.62
CA LYS A 70 -1.85 -3.85 7.93
C LYS A 70 -1.28 -2.47 8.28
N ILE A 71 -2.17 -1.53 8.59
CA ILE A 71 -1.83 -0.14 8.96
C ILE A 71 -2.03 0.04 10.46
#